data_AF-A0A9D4PEV5-F1
#
_entry.id   AF-A0A9D4PEV5-F1
#
_cell.length_a   1.000
_cell.length_b   1.000
_cell.length_c   1.000
_cell.angle_alpha   90.00
_cell.angle_beta   90.00
_cell.angle_gamma   90.00
#
_symmetry.space_group_name_H-M   'P 1'
#
loop_
_entity.id
_entity.type
_entity.pdbx_description
1 polymer ?
#
loop_
_entity_poly.entity_id
_entity_poly.type
_entity_poly.pdbx_seq_one_letter_code
_entity_poly.pdbx_strand_id
1 'polypeptide(L)'
;MAELINRIANKSAGLFEENLCRLFHASLMSHINYVAAAYLWQKGDVGRLDVIIRRCVKQVLGLPGNTRTTKLYKLCIHNTFNETVEAQKAF
;
A
#
# COMPACT_ATOMS: atom_id res chain seq x y z
N MET A 1 2.61 3.60 -9.58
CA MET A 1 1.61 3.84 -8.49
C MET A 1 1.82 5.15 -7.76
N ALA A 2 3.00 5.39 -7.15
CA ALA A 2 3.26 6.61 -6.39
C ALA A 2 3.01 7.93 -7.18
N GLU A 3 3.43 7.98 -8.44
CA GLU A 3 3.18 9.13 -9.34
C GLU A 3 1.69 9.42 -9.58
N LEU A 4 0.88 8.36 -9.77
CA LEU A 4 -0.57 8.48 -9.98
C LEU A 4 -1.26 8.99 -8.72
N ILE A 5 -0.86 8.47 -7.55
CA ILE A 5 -1.40 8.90 -6.25
C ILE A 5 -1.06 10.36 -5.98
N ASN A 6 0.19 10.79 -6.23
CA ASN A 6 0.61 12.18 -6.08
C ASN A 6 -0.19 13.14 -6.98
N ARG A 7 -0.51 12.72 -8.21
CA ARG A 7 -1.32 13.51 -9.14
C ARG A 7 -2.76 13.68 -8.68
N ILE A 8 -3.32 12.66 -8.01
CA ILE A 8 -4.71 12.64 -7.54
C ILE A 8 -4.87 13.32 -6.17
N ALA A 9 -3.82 13.33 -5.35
CA ALA A 9 -3.78 13.93 -4.02
C ALA A 9 -3.65 15.47 -4.00
N ASN A 10 -3.69 16.14 -5.16
CA ASN A 10 -3.33 17.54 -5.26
C ASN A 10 -4.40 18.48 -4.63
N LYS A 11 -3.95 19.40 -3.77
CA LYS A 11 -4.78 20.18 -2.82
C LYS A 11 -5.86 21.09 -3.42
N SER A 12 -5.79 21.42 -4.71
CA SER A 12 -6.66 22.44 -5.33
C SER A 12 -7.95 21.88 -5.97
N ALA A 13 -8.01 20.57 -6.22
CA ALA A 13 -9.19 19.88 -6.79
C ALA A 13 -9.20 18.36 -6.53
N GLY A 14 -8.33 17.86 -5.64
CA GLY A 14 -8.07 16.44 -5.43
C GLY A 14 -8.99 15.76 -4.42
N LEU A 15 -9.10 14.44 -4.56
CA LEU A 15 -9.89 13.56 -3.70
C LEU A 15 -9.49 13.71 -2.23
N PHE A 16 -10.48 13.87 -1.35
CA PHE A 16 -10.29 13.86 0.12
C PHE A 16 -9.55 12.61 0.59
N GLU A 17 -8.87 12.72 1.73
CA GLU A 17 -8.00 11.68 2.31
C GLU A 17 -8.67 10.29 2.37
N GLU A 18 -9.97 10.23 2.68
CA GLU A 18 -10.75 8.99 2.68
C GLU A 18 -10.81 8.33 1.30
N ASN A 19 -11.10 9.12 0.26
CA ASN A 19 -11.18 8.61 -1.10
C ASN A 19 -9.78 8.25 -1.64
N LEU A 20 -8.74 8.95 -1.19
CA LEU A 20 -7.36 8.62 -1.52
C LEU A 20 -6.94 7.28 -0.89
N CYS A 21 -7.33 7.04 0.37
CA CYS A 21 -7.17 5.76 1.05
C CYS A 21 -7.92 4.63 0.34
N ARG A 22 -9.17 4.87 -0.09
CA ARG A 22 -9.95 3.89 -0.86
C ARG A 22 -9.31 3.57 -2.21
N LEU A 23 -8.85 4.58 -2.93
CA LEU A 23 -8.17 4.40 -4.21
C LEU A 23 -6.84 3.66 -4.04
N PHE A 24 -6.10 3.98 -2.98
CA PHE A 24 -4.87 3.28 -2.63
C PHE A 24 -5.14 1.82 -2.31
N HIS A 25 -6.14 1.52 -1.48
CA HIS A 25 -6.55 0.16 -1.17
C HIS A 25 -6.99 -0.59 -2.44
N ALA A 26 -7.82 0.00 -3.28
CA ALA A 26 -8.26 -0.61 -4.53
C ALA A 26 -7.09 -0.88 -5.48
N SER A 27 -6.17 0.08 -5.64
CA SER A 27 -5.01 -0.07 -6.51
C SER A 27 -3.99 -1.06 -5.96
N LEU A 28 -3.79 -1.07 -4.63
CA LEU A 28 -2.93 -2.02 -3.96
C LEU A 28 -3.49 -3.43 -4.06
N MET A 29 -4.78 -3.62 -3.81
CA MET A 29 -5.44 -4.92 -3.94
C MET A 29 -5.41 -5.41 -5.39
N SER A 30 -5.71 -4.58 -6.39
CA SER A 30 -5.62 -5.00 -7.80
C SER A 30 -4.19 -5.38 -8.20
N HIS A 31 -3.17 -4.65 -7.72
CA HIS A 31 -1.79 -4.92 -8.08
C HIS A 31 -1.19 -6.08 -7.32
N ILE A 32 -1.43 -6.19 -6.01
CA ILE A 32 -1.03 -7.36 -5.22
C ILE A 32 -1.72 -8.59 -5.79
N ASN A 33 -3.02 -8.55 -6.09
CA ASN A 33 -3.73 -9.70 -6.63
C ASN A 33 -3.16 -10.15 -7.98
N TYR A 34 -2.82 -9.21 -8.86
CA TYR A 34 -2.18 -9.51 -10.14
C TYR A 34 -0.77 -10.10 -9.97
N VAL A 35 0.08 -9.46 -9.17
CA VAL A 35 1.49 -9.87 -9.05
C VAL A 35 1.63 -11.11 -8.16
N ALA A 36 0.85 -11.21 -7.08
CA ALA A 36 0.88 -12.34 -6.14
C ALA A 36 0.48 -13.66 -6.81
N ALA A 37 -0.49 -13.60 -7.72
CA ALA A 37 -0.92 -14.78 -8.49
C ALA A 37 0.11 -15.21 -9.55
N ALA A 38 0.99 -14.31 -10.01
CA ALA A 38 1.86 -14.55 -11.15
C ALA A 38 3.30 -14.95 -10.79
N TYR A 39 3.73 -14.84 -9.52
CA TYR A 39 5.14 -14.99 -9.14
C TYR A 39 5.38 -15.97 -7.98
N LEU A 40 6.46 -16.76 -8.08
CA LEU A 40 7.03 -17.53 -6.98
C LEU A 40 7.95 -16.61 -6.17
N TRP A 41 7.45 -16.14 -5.03
CA TRP A 41 8.13 -15.14 -4.20
C TRP A 41 9.33 -15.70 -3.44
N GLN A 42 10.50 -15.09 -3.62
CA GLN A 42 11.63 -15.30 -2.70
C GLN A 42 11.53 -14.35 -1.49
N LYS A 43 12.09 -14.75 -0.35
CA LYS A 43 12.02 -13.96 0.91
C LYS A 43 12.51 -12.51 0.75
N GLY A 44 13.47 -12.25 -0.14
CA GLY A 44 13.99 -10.91 -0.41
C GLY A 44 12.99 -9.99 -1.12
N ASP A 45 12.14 -10.55 -1.99
CA ASP A 45 11.17 -9.78 -2.77
C ASP A 45 9.95 -9.38 -1.95
N VAL A 46 9.55 -10.24 -1.00
CA VAL A 46 8.51 -9.94 -0.01
C VAL A 46 8.86 -8.68 0.78
N GLY A 47 10.11 -8.58 1.27
CA GLY A 47 10.57 -7.41 2.02
C GLY A 47 10.54 -6.12 1.20
N ARG A 48 10.85 -6.19 -0.11
CA ARG A 48 10.78 -5.04 -1.02
C ARG A 48 9.35 -4.56 -1.24
N LEU A 49 8.41 -5.48 -1.42
CA LEU A 49 6.99 -5.14 -1.55
C LEU A 49 6.48 -4.44 -0.29
N ASP A 50 6.82 -4.97 0.87
CA ASP A 50 6.43 -4.39 2.16
C ASP A 50 6.95 -2.95 2.31
N VAL A 51 8.15 -2.64 1.82
CA VAL A 51 8.69 -1.27 1.76
C VAL A 51 7.85 -0.39 0.83
N ILE A 52 7.47 -0.89 -0.36
CA ILE A 52 6.65 -0.15 -1.32
C ILE A 52 5.27 0.15 -0.73
N ILE A 53 4.62 -0.84 -0.11
CA ILE A 53 3.33 -0.69 0.56
C ILE A 53 3.41 0.42 1.60
N ARG A 54 4.38 0.34 2.53
CA ARG A 54 4.56 1.35 3.57
C ARG A 54 4.84 2.74 3.01
N ARG A 55 5.60 2.84 1.92
CA ARG A 55 5.89 4.12 1.26
C ARG A 55 4.62 4.74 0.70
N CYS A 56 3.81 3.96 0.01
CA CYS A 56 2.57 4.45 -0.57
C CYS A 56 1.55 4.82 0.52
N VAL A 57 1.42 4.02 1.58
CA VAL A 57 0.55 4.35 2.74
C VAL A 57 0.95 5.68 3.37
N LYS A 58 2.25 5.91 3.56
CA LYS A 58 2.75 7.19 4.07
C LYS A 58 2.39 8.35 3.14
N GLN A 59 2.54 8.18 1.83
CA GLN A 59 2.18 9.22 0.85
C GLN A 59 0.68 9.55 0.88
N VAL A 60 -0.16 8.53 0.96
CA VAL A 60 -1.62 8.69 1.00
C VAL A 60 -2.07 9.43 2.25
N LEU A 61 -1.46 9.13 3.39
CA LEU A 61 -1.73 9.79 4.68
C LEU A 61 -1.00 11.13 4.84
N GLY A 62 -0.30 11.62 3.81
CA GLY A 62 0.52 12.82 3.90
C GLY A 62 1.65 12.74 4.94
N LEU A 63 2.04 11.54 5.35
CA LEU A 63 3.06 11.30 6.37
C LEU A 63 4.47 11.44 5.77
N PRO A 64 5.42 12.00 6.53
CA PRO A 64 6.82 12.06 6.12
C PRO A 64 7.41 10.66 5.83
N GLY A 65 8.30 10.56 4.84
CA GLY A 65 8.96 9.29 4.49
C GLY A 65 9.69 8.62 5.67
N ASN A 66 10.20 9.44 6.60
CA ASN A 66 10.92 9.01 7.80
C ASN A 66 10.01 8.53 8.96
N THR A 67 8.68 8.53 8.80
CA THR A 67 7.76 8.05 9.84
C THR A 67 8.13 6.60 10.22
N ARG A 68 8.30 6.38 11.52
CA ARG A 68 8.67 5.06 12.07
C ARG A 68 7.63 4.02 11.67
N THR A 69 8.10 2.90 11.11
CA THR A 69 7.26 1.76 10.73
C THR A 69 6.39 1.25 11.89
N THR A 70 6.90 1.29 13.12
CA THR A 70 6.14 0.92 14.32
C THR A 70 4.92 1.80 14.57
N LYS A 71 4.98 3.10 14.25
CA LYS A 71 3.81 3.99 14.31
C LYS A 71 2.83 3.67 13.20
N LEU A 72 3.33 3.33 12.01
CA LEU A 72 2.49 2.97 10.86
C LEU A 72 1.67 1.70 11.13
N TYR A 73 2.28 0.67 11.75
CA TYR A 73 1.58 -0.55 12.12
C TYR A 73 0.52 -0.33 13.20
N LYS A 74 0.76 0.57 14.17
CA LYS A 74 -0.22 0.92 15.20
C LYS A 74 -1.50 1.56 14.67
N LEU A 75 -1.47 2.10 13.45
CA LEU A 75 -2.64 2.69 12.83
C LEU A 75 -3.59 1.63 12.24
N CYS A 76 -3.14 0.38 12.03
CA CYS A 76 -3.90 -0.68 11.37
C CYS A 76 -4.54 -0.28 10.02
N ILE A 77 -3.92 0.68 9.30
CA ILE A 77 -4.48 1.21 8.03
C ILE A 77 -4.17 0.31 6.82
N HIS A 78 -3.18 -0.58 6.94
CA HIS A 78 -2.70 -1.40 5.84
C HIS A 78 -2.24 -2.77 6.33
N ASN A 79 -2.49 -3.79 5.51
CA ASN A 79 -1.99 -5.13 5.72
C ASN A 79 -0.58 -5.27 5.14
N THR A 80 0.20 -6.17 5.71
CA THR A 80 1.45 -6.66 5.13
C THR A 80 1.19 -7.54 3.92
N PHE A 81 2.22 -7.72 3.09
CA PHE A 81 2.11 -8.58 1.93
C PHE A 81 1.78 -10.03 2.31
N ASN A 82 2.41 -10.56 3.37
CA ASN A 82 2.15 -11.92 3.85
C ASN A 82 0.70 -12.13 4.28
N GLU A 83 0.12 -11.21 5.06
CA GLU A 83 -1.29 -11.29 5.47
C GLU A 83 -2.23 -11.33 4.26
N THR A 84 -1.89 -10.59 3.20
CA THR A 84 -2.68 -10.59 1.97
C THR A 84 -2.57 -11.91 1.20
N VAL A 85 -1.37 -12.50 1.14
CA VAL A 85 -1.14 -13.81 0.51
C VAL A 85 -1.83 -14.93 1.30
N GLU A 86 -1.77 -14.89 2.63
CA GLU A 86 -2.48 -15.85 3.48
C GLU A 86 -3.99 -15.76 3.31
N ALA A 87 -4.54 -14.54 3.29
CA ALA A 87 -5.96 -14.32 3.01
C ALA A 87 -6.37 -14.87 1.64
N GLN A 88 -5.55 -14.71 0.60
CA GLN A 88 -5.81 -15.27 -0.72
C GLN A 88 -5.75 -16.80 -0.77
N LYS A 89 -4.85 -17.43 -0.02
CA LYS A 89 -4.77 -18.90 0.06
C LYS A 89 -5.92 -19.52 0.84
N ALA A 90 -6.56 -18.74 1.71
CA ALA A 90 -7.72 -19.17 2.48
C ALA A 90 -9.05 -19.05 1.69
N PHE A 91 -9.02 -18.40 0.53
CA PHE A 91 -10.12 -18.34 -0.44
C PHE A 91 -10.03 -19.49 -1.45
#